data_AF-A0A935FW33-F1
#
_entry.id   AF-A0A935FW33-F1
#
_cell.length_a   1.000
_cell.length_b   1.000
_cell.length_c   1.000
_cell.angle_alpha   90.00
_cell.angle_beta   90.00
_cell.angle_gamma   90.00
#
_symmetry.space_group_name_H-M   'P 1'
#
loop_
_entity.id
_entity.type
_entity.pdbx_description
1 polymer ?
#
loop_
_entity_poly.entity_id
_entity_poly.type
_entity_poly.pdbx_seq_one_letter_code
_entity_poly.pdbx_strand_id
1 'polypeptide(L)' 'MAMKVTGLTGSSLTAVNSVDLVLNNAKISLTKDALKRSEHPESLLTTGFQKMR' A
#
# COMPACT_ATOMS: atom_id res chain seq x y z
N MET A 1 -8.60 24.61 1.36
CA MET A 1 -9.00 23.19 1.54
C MET A 1 -7.74 22.34 1.39
N ALA A 2 -7.29 21.69 2.46
CA ALA A 2 -6.04 20.92 2.43
C ALA A 2 -6.28 19.54 1.80
N MET A 3 -5.47 19.18 0.81
CA MET A 3 -5.51 17.89 0.11
C MET A 3 -5.04 16.77 1.05
N LYS A 4 -5.87 15.72 1.24
CA LYS A 4 -5.58 14.57 2.11
C LYS A 4 -4.57 13.63 1.42
N VAL A 5 -3.51 13.25 2.13
CA VAL A 5 -2.50 12.28 1.65
C VAL A 5 -2.82 10.89 2.20
N THR A 6 -2.96 9.89 1.32
CA THR A 6 -3.26 8.51 1.69
C THR A 6 -1.97 7.68 1.70
N GLY A 7 -1.67 7.03 2.82
CA GLY A 7 -0.52 6.13 2.93
C GLY A 7 -0.82 4.74 2.37
N LEU A 8 -0.02 4.26 1.42
CA LEU A 8 -0.09 2.92 0.88
C LEU A 8 0.88 2.00 1.63
N THR A 9 0.33 0.92 2.17
CA THR A 9 1.04 -0.11 2.92
C THR A 9 1.31 -1.36 2.10
N GLY A 10 0.69 -1.53 0.93
CA GLY A 10 0.73 -2.79 0.17
C GLY A 10 -0.21 -3.88 0.70
N SER A 11 -1.07 -3.56 1.68
CA SER A 11 -2.25 -4.35 2.03
C SER A 11 -3.47 -3.93 1.20
N SER A 12 -4.58 -4.68 1.30
CA SER A 12 -5.78 -4.47 0.47
C SER A 12 -6.26 -3.02 0.48
N LEU A 13 -6.50 -2.47 -0.72
CA LEU A 13 -7.06 -1.12 -0.90
C LEU A 13 -8.59 -1.18 -0.72
N THR A 14 -9.15 -0.28 0.09
CA THR A 14 -10.61 -0.18 0.26
C THR A 14 -11.23 0.59 -0.90
N ALA A 15 -12.47 0.26 -1.27
CA ALA A 15 -13.17 0.95 -2.36
C ALA A 15 -13.27 2.48 -2.16
N VAL A 16 -13.44 2.92 -0.91
CA VAL A 16 -13.46 4.36 -0.55
C VAL A 16 -12.12 5.03 -0.86
N ASN A 17 -11.00 4.39 -0.52
CA ASN A 17 -9.67 4.93 -0.84
C ASN A 17 -9.41 4.94 -2.35
N SER A 18 -9.91 3.94 -3.09
CA SER A 18 -9.83 3.90 -4.56
C SER A 18 -10.59 5.04 -5.21
N VAL A 19 -11.79 5.35 -4.71
CA VAL A 19 -12.61 6.46 -5.19
C VAL A 19 -11.94 7.80 -4.91
N ASP A 20 -11.40 8.01 -3.71
CA ASP A 20 -10.69 9.25 -3.36
C ASP A 20 -9.43 9.44 -4.21
N LEU A 21 -8.73 8.37 -4.56
CA LEU A 21 -7.57 8.42 -5.44
C LEU A 21 -7.93 8.87 -6.85
N VAL A 22 -8.98 8.27 -7.41
CA VAL A 22 -9.35 8.44 -8.82
C VAL A 22 -10.18 9.70 -9.04
N LEU A 23 -11.18 9.95 -8.19
CA LEU A 23 -12.12 11.05 -8.38
C LEU A 23 -11.67 12.35 -7.69
N ASN A 24 -10.93 12.24 -6.58
CA ASN A 24 -10.54 13.40 -5.77
C ASN A 24 -9.04 13.76 -5.91
N ASN A 25 -8.32 13.15 -6.86
CA ASN A 25 -6.88 13.34 -7.08
C ASN A 25 -6.08 13.28 -5.76
N ALA A 26 -6.46 12.35 -4.86
CA ALA A 26 -5.78 12.22 -3.58
C ALA A 26 -4.30 11.86 -3.82
N LYS A 27 -3.39 12.54 -3.11
CA LYS A 27 -1.97 12.20 -3.16
C LYS A 27 -1.74 10.89 -2.41
N ILE A 28 -0.96 10.00 -3.02
CA ILE A 28 -0.49 8.77 -2.37
C ILE A 28 0.98 8.86 -2.04
N SER A 29 1.33 8.23 -0.92
CA SER A 29 2.72 8.00 -0.53
C SER A 29 2.87 6.56 -0.08
N LEU A 30 4.00 5.93 -0.40
CA LEU A 30 4.34 4.64 0.18
C LEU A 30 4.78 4.85 1.62
N THR A 31 4.25 4.03 2.52
CA THR A 31 4.73 3.98 3.90
C THR A 31 6.16 3.44 3.93
N LYS A 32 6.96 3.86 4.92
CA LYS A 32 8.37 3.42 5.06
C LYS A 32 8.50 1.91 5.11
N ASP A 33 7.54 1.22 5.73
CA ASP A 33 7.54 -0.24 5.81
C ASP A 33 7.19 -0.90 4.47
N ALA A 34 6.29 -0.30 3.69
CA ALA A 34 6.02 -0.76 2.32
C ALA A 34 7.23 -0.58 1.41
N LEU A 35 7.97 0.52 1.57
CA LEU A 35 9.20 0.79 0.83
C LEU A 35 10.27 -0.28 1.13
N LYS A 36 10.54 -0.54 2.40
CA LYS A 36 11.49 -1.59 2.84
C LYS A 36 11.13 -2.99 2.34
N ARG A 37 9.82 -3.31 2.27
CA ARG A 37 9.34 -4.58 1.70
C ARG A 37 9.47 -4.64 0.18
N SER A 38 9.35 -3.50 -0.50
CA SER A 38 9.60 -3.40 -1.94
C SER A 38 11.08 -3.54 -2.29
N GLU A 39 11.98 -3.16 -1.37
CA GLU A 39 13.44 -3.34 -1.53
C GLU A 39 13.88 -4.80 -1.37
N HIS A 40 13.11 -5.62 -0.64
CA HIS A 40 13.38 -7.05 -0.40
C HIS A 40 12.14 -7.94 -0.69
N PRO A 41 11.67 -8.00 -1.95
CA PRO A 41 10.46 -8.71 -2.32
C PRO A 41 10.56 -10.24 -2.14
N GLU A 42 11.76 -10.82 -2.13
CA GLU A 42 12.01 -12.24 -1.88
C GLU A 42 11.52 -12.71 -0.49
N SER A 43 11.55 -11.82 0.50
CA SER A 43 11.00 -12.09 1.83
C SER A 43 9.47 -12.19 1.80
N LEU A 44 8.80 -11.43 0.93
CA LEU A 44 7.34 -11.47 0.78
C LEU A 44 6.86 -12.80 0.19
N LEU A 45 7.56 -13.31 -0.83
CA LEU A 45 7.22 -14.59 -1.45
C LEU A 45 7.46 -15.74 -0.46
N THR A 46 8.61 -15.78 0.21
CA THR A 46 8.93 -16.88 1.13
C THR A 46 8.07 -16.90 2.39
N THR A 47 7.83 -15.76 3.04
CA THR A 47 6.97 -15.69 4.25
C THR A 47 5.48 -15.84 3.95
N GLY A 48 5.02 -15.36 2.78
CA GLY A 48 3.63 -15.51 2.35
C GLY A 48 3.26 -16.95 2.03
N PHE A 49 4.13 -17.70 1.32
CA PHE A 49 3.91 -19.12 1.05
C PHE A 49 4.15 -20.00 2.28
N GLN A 50 5.07 -19.65 3.19
CA GLN A 50 5.28 -20.37 4.45
C GLN A 50 4.10 -20.25 5.42
N LYS A 51 3.36 -19.12 5.42
CA LYS A 51 2.14 -18.95 6.24
C LYS A 51 0.92 -19.71 5.72
N MET A 52 0.94 -20.17 4.47
CA MET A 52 -0.14 -20.97 3.86
C MET A 52 0.15 -22.47 3.85
N ARG A 53 1.27 -22.91 4.45
CA ARG A 53 1.63 -24.32 4.62
C ARG A 53 1.47 -24.75 6.07
#